data_AF-M1MCW6-F1
#
_entry.id   AF-M1MCW6-F1
#
_cell.length_a   1.000
_cell.length_b   1.000
_cell.length_c   1.000
_cell.angle_alpha   90.00
_cell.angle_beta   90.00
_cell.angle_gamma   90.00
#
_symmetry.space_group_name_H-M   'P 1'
#
loop_
_entity.id
_entity.type
_entity.pdbx_description
1 polymer ?
#
loop_
_entity_poly.entity_id
_entity_poly.type
_entity_poly.pdbx_seq_one_letter_code
_entity_poly.pdbx_strand_id
1 'polypeptide(L)'
;MFNFGIAYNKNYEIDDNLEYSAFKDIRSFYKAGGKNAGYADTDFFYYEVERKDVFEINAEIKYKQKNLYVREYEAYKNNEEIFYKYKLCVKKGKWQGEIKNKALKGVPLEGKVIAVQKEQVKLHLNIDEKQEESTAYWFNYRPPSVNIMYSMPLVGESVKLYFPNQNSDIPIVTGCIRKNGETCAQTADSANRYLQTEHGNEIAMLPESLSIKAGKRKTLSITFNDKTGVHLKSHKGLKLNADEEIIIKTRKRVKIKAHSQLVLIKRNKSHGVLIDGDINIKCREKCSKNNC
;
A
#
# COMPACT_ATOMS: atom_id res chain seq x y z
N MET A 1 15.49 -6.40 5.82
CA MET A 1 16.57 -5.58 5.24
C MET A 1 16.85 -6.15 3.86
N PHE A 2 16.70 -5.36 2.80
CA PHE A 2 16.84 -5.81 1.40
C PHE A 2 18.21 -5.34 0.89
N ASN A 3 19.16 -6.26 0.72
CA ASN A 3 20.53 -5.95 0.30
C ASN A 3 20.86 -6.76 -0.96
N PHE A 4 21.52 -6.13 -1.92
CA PHE A 4 22.08 -6.79 -3.10
C PHE A 4 23.57 -7.00 -2.91
N GLY A 5 24.08 -8.15 -3.36
CA GLY A 5 25.51 -8.46 -3.34
C GLY A 5 25.83 -9.57 -4.33
N ILE A 6 27.03 -9.51 -4.90
CA ILE A 6 27.55 -10.55 -5.79
C ILE A 6 28.26 -11.59 -4.91
N ALA A 7 27.76 -12.82 -4.89
CA ALA A 7 28.37 -13.93 -4.15
C ALA A 7 29.16 -14.83 -5.11
N TYR A 8 30.42 -14.46 -5.40
CA TYR A 8 31.36 -15.38 -6.03
C TYR A 8 32.33 -15.91 -4.96
N ASN A 9 32.33 -17.23 -4.76
CA ASN A 9 33.34 -17.94 -4.01
C ASN A 9 34.20 -18.72 -5.03
N LYS A 10 35.14 -18.02 -5.66
CA LYS A 10 36.16 -18.62 -6.53
C LYS A 10 37.52 -18.55 -5.86
N ASN A 11 38.38 -19.51 -6.17
CA ASN A 11 39.71 -19.63 -5.60
C ASN A 11 40.74 -19.71 -6.72
N TYR A 12 41.83 -18.97 -6.59
CA TYR A 12 42.95 -18.95 -7.53
C TYR A 12 44.29 -18.98 -6.76
N GLU A 13 45.36 -19.27 -7.49
CA GLU A 13 46.73 -19.26 -6.98
C GLU A 13 47.61 -18.56 -8.00
N ILE A 14 48.46 -17.65 -7.53
CA ILE A 14 49.36 -16.86 -8.39
C ILE A 14 50.81 -17.00 -7.91
N ASP A 15 51.76 -16.83 -8.84
CA ASP A 15 53.19 -16.98 -8.57
C ASP A 15 53.69 -15.98 -7.52
N ASP A 16 54.40 -16.47 -6.51
CA ASP A 16 54.98 -15.70 -5.41
C ASP A 16 56.08 -14.71 -5.86
N ASN A 17 56.64 -14.89 -7.05
CA ASN A 17 57.70 -14.05 -7.63
C ASN A 17 57.20 -12.84 -8.42
N LEU A 18 55.88 -12.60 -8.45
CA LEU A 18 55.31 -11.43 -9.11
C LEU A 18 55.77 -10.13 -8.45
N GLU A 19 56.06 -9.12 -9.28
CA GLU A 19 56.23 -7.74 -8.82
C GLU A 19 54.94 -7.26 -8.16
N TYR A 20 55.09 -6.58 -7.02
CA TYR A 20 53.98 -6.08 -6.24
C TYR A 20 54.34 -4.79 -5.52
N SER A 21 53.32 -4.01 -5.20
CA SER A 21 53.41 -2.93 -4.22
C SER A 21 52.58 -3.26 -2.99
N ALA A 22 53.02 -2.86 -1.81
CA ALA A 22 52.29 -3.08 -0.56
C ALA A 22 51.88 -1.73 0.05
N PHE A 23 50.61 -1.63 0.40
CA PHE A 23 50.01 -0.40 0.90
C PHE A 23 49.19 -0.67 2.15
N LYS A 24 48.99 0.38 2.96
CA LYS A 24 48.13 0.35 4.15
C LYS A 24 47.06 1.41 4.05
N ASP A 25 45.80 1.01 4.03
CA ASP A 25 44.67 1.93 3.91
C ASP A 25 44.19 2.44 5.28
N ILE A 26 44.97 3.35 5.85
CA ILE A 26 44.70 3.95 7.17
C ILE A 26 43.35 4.69 7.16
N ARG A 27 42.95 5.26 6.03
CA ARG A 27 41.69 6.00 5.92
C ARG A 27 40.49 5.07 6.05
N SER A 28 40.51 3.92 5.38
CA SER A 28 39.46 2.91 5.51
C SER A 28 39.43 2.27 6.89
N PHE A 29 40.59 2.09 7.55
CA PHE A 29 40.67 1.61 8.93
C PHE A 29 39.87 2.50 9.90
N TYR A 30 40.06 3.82 9.86
CA TYR A 30 39.32 4.73 10.73
C TYR A 30 37.83 4.79 10.36
N LYS A 31 37.49 4.76 9.06
CA LYS A 31 36.07 4.71 8.63
C LYS A 31 35.36 3.44 9.10
N ALA A 32 36.08 2.33 9.23
CA ALA A 32 35.55 1.07 9.75
C ALA A 32 35.32 1.07 11.28
N GLY A 33 35.68 2.16 11.98
CA GLY A 33 35.61 2.27 13.44
C GLY A 33 36.91 1.90 14.16
N GLY A 34 37.97 1.57 13.42
CA GLY A 34 39.30 1.28 13.94
C GLY A 34 39.30 0.18 15.02
N LYS A 35 40.14 0.38 16.05
CA LYS A 35 40.27 -0.58 17.17
C LYS A 35 38.97 -0.78 17.94
N ASN A 36 38.14 0.25 18.05
CA ASN A 36 36.87 0.18 18.78
C ASN A 36 35.86 -0.77 18.11
N ALA A 37 35.96 -0.94 16.78
CA ALA A 37 35.17 -1.91 16.03
C ALA A 37 35.86 -3.29 15.91
N GLY A 38 36.95 -3.52 16.63
CA GLY A 38 37.67 -4.81 16.65
C GLY A 38 38.65 -5.03 15.50
N TYR A 39 38.96 -4.00 14.72
CA TYR A 39 39.95 -4.07 13.64
C TYR A 39 41.36 -3.77 14.16
N ALA A 40 42.35 -4.51 13.66
CA ALA A 40 43.74 -4.10 13.70
C ALA A 40 44.03 -3.21 12.49
N ASP A 41 44.97 -2.28 12.63
CA ASP A 41 45.42 -1.46 11.50
C ASP A 41 46.14 -2.32 10.44
N THR A 42 46.68 -3.47 10.85
CA THR A 42 47.24 -4.49 9.96
C THR A 42 46.19 -5.19 9.09
N ASP A 43 44.92 -5.18 9.47
CA ASP A 43 43.84 -5.75 8.66
C ASP A 43 43.61 -4.96 7.36
N PHE A 44 44.11 -3.72 7.28
CA PHE A 44 43.94 -2.81 6.15
C PHE A 44 45.18 -2.74 5.24
N PHE A 45 46.10 -3.70 5.35
CA PHE A 45 47.13 -3.90 4.32
C PHE A 45 46.53 -4.54 3.06
N TYR A 46 46.99 -4.08 1.91
CA TYR A 46 46.71 -4.72 0.64
C TYR A 46 47.97 -4.76 -0.25
N TYR A 47 48.06 -5.82 -1.04
CA TYR A 47 49.03 -5.98 -2.11
C TYR A 47 48.40 -5.51 -3.41
N GLU A 48 49.10 -4.70 -4.18
CA GLU A 48 48.73 -4.35 -5.54
C GLU A 48 49.58 -5.19 -6.50
N VAL A 49 48.91 -5.99 -7.34
CA VAL A 49 49.54 -6.88 -8.33
C VAL A 49 48.89 -6.67 -9.69
N GLU A 50 49.67 -6.76 -10.75
CA GLU A 50 49.20 -6.60 -12.13
C GLU A 50 49.14 -7.96 -12.83
N ARG A 51 48.01 -8.24 -13.50
CA ARG A 51 47.76 -9.51 -14.19
C ARG A 51 46.97 -9.29 -15.47
N LYS A 52 47.09 -10.25 -16.40
CA LYS A 52 46.22 -10.36 -17.58
C LYS A 52 44.99 -11.23 -17.32
N ASP A 53 45.05 -12.11 -16.32
CA ASP A 53 43.94 -12.97 -15.92
C ASP A 53 42.82 -12.16 -15.26
N VAL A 54 41.58 -12.61 -15.47
CA VAL A 54 40.39 -12.02 -14.85
C VAL A 54 40.09 -12.75 -13.55
N PHE A 55 40.11 -12.02 -12.43
CA PHE A 55 39.69 -12.51 -11.12
C PHE A 55 38.47 -11.73 -10.64
N GLU A 56 37.47 -12.44 -10.14
CA GLU A 56 36.25 -11.85 -9.62
C GLU A 56 36.50 -11.16 -8.27
N ILE A 57 35.75 -10.07 -8.04
CA ILE A 57 35.68 -9.46 -6.70
C ILE A 57 35.32 -10.53 -5.67
N ASN A 58 35.99 -10.48 -4.52
CA ASN A 58 35.88 -11.42 -3.40
C ASN A 58 36.41 -12.85 -3.66
N ALA A 59 36.99 -13.14 -4.83
CA ALA A 59 37.73 -14.38 -5.04
C ALA A 59 38.92 -14.49 -4.07
N GLU A 60 39.19 -15.70 -3.58
CA GLU A 60 40.35 -16.01 -2.76
C GLU A 60 41.57 -16.26 -3.66
N ILE A 61 42.68 -15.60 -3.35
CA ILE A 61 43.96 -15.70 -4.05
C ILE A 61 45.01 -16.20 -3.07
N LYS A 62 45.58 -17.38 -3.34
CA LYS A 62 46.80 -17.82 -2.66
C LYS A 62 48.00 -17.10 -3.25
N TYR A 63 48.70 -16.33 -2.43
CA TYR A 63 49.90 -15.58 -2.81
C TYR A 63 50.81 -15.37 -1.60
N LYS A 64 52.11 -15.63 -1.76
CA LYS A 64 53.15 -15.57 -0.73
C LYS A 64 52.78 -16.35 0.54
N GLN A 65 52.27 -17.57 0.35
CA GLN A 65 51.77 -18.45 1.41
C GLN A 65 50.64 -17.84 2.26
N LYS A 66 49.95 -16.81 1.74
CA LYS A 66 48.79 -16.17 2.38
C LYS A 66 47.55 -16.36 1.53
N ASN A 67 46.42 -16.50 2.22
CA ASN A 67 45.10 -16.44 1.59
C ASN A 67 44.63 -14.99 1.59
N LEU A 68 44.65 -14.38 0.42
CA LEU A 68 44.20 -13.02 0.18
C LEU A 68 42.89 -13.03 -0.60
N TYR A 69 42.26 -11.87 -0.71
CA TYR A 69 41.01 -11.72 -1.44
C TYR A 69 41.04 -10.50 -2.34
N VAL A 70 40.47 -10.63 -3.54
CA VAL A 70 40.30 -9.52 -4.46
C VAL A 70 39.33 -8.51 -3.87
N ARG A 71 39.84 -7.34 -3.46
CA ARG A 71 39.04 -6.25 -2.89
C ARG A 71 38.46 -5.34 -3.97
N GLU A 72 39.30 -5.02 -4.95
CA GLU A 72 39.08 -4.04 -5.99
C GLU A 72 40.05 -4.35 -7.13
N TYR A 73 39.69 -4.01 -8.36
CA TYR A 73 40.64 -3.96 -9.46
C TYR A 73 40.33 -2.81 -10.40
N GLU A 74 41.36 -2.34 -11.08
CA GLU A 74 41.24 -1.40 -12.20
C GLU A 74 41.68 -2.11 -13.47
N ALA A 75 40.84 -2.09 -14.50
CA ALA A 75 41.16 -2.62 -15.81
C ALA A 75 41.57 -1.46 -16.72
N TYR A 76 42.71 -1.59 -17.39
CA TYR A 76 43.18 -0.60 -18.35
C TYR A 76 43.82 -1.28 -19.55
N LYS A 77 43.88 -0.52 -20.65
CA LYS A 77 44.49 -0.94 -21.90
C LYS A 77 45.87 -0.34 -22.00
N ASN A 78 46.87 -1.15 -22.28
CA ASN A 78 48.21 -0.70 -22.64
C ASN A 78 48.57 -1.33 -23.99
N ASN A 79 48.72 -0.49 -25.02
CA ASN A 79 48.78 -0.91 -26.42
C ASN A 79 47.58 -1.78 -26.82
N GLU A 80 47.77 -3.01 -27.29
CA GLU A 80 46.69 -3.92 -27.71
C GLU A 80 46.27 -4.91 -26.62
N GLU A 81 46.85 -4.81 -25.42
CA GLU A 81 46.61 -5.72 -24.33
C GLU A 81 45.82 -5.06 -23.19
N ILE A 82 45.00 -5.86 -22.51
CA ILE A 82 44.25 -5.44 -21.31
C ILE A 82 44.96 -5.99 -20.09
N PHE A 83 45.17 -5.12 -19.11
CA PHE A 83 45.77 -5.44 -17.83
C PHE A 83 44.79 -5.10 -16.71
N TYR A 84 44.90 -5.86 -15.63
CA TYR A 84 44.13 -5.71 -14.42
C TYR A 84 45.08 -5.49 -13.26
N LYS A 85 44.95 -4.34 -12.60
CA LYS A 85 45.66 -4.02 -11.38
C LYS A 85 44.76 -4.36 -10.20
N TYR A 86 45.08 -5.45 -9.51
CA TYR A 86 44.29 -6.00 -8.41
C TYR A 86 44.81 -5.53 -7.06
N LYS A 87 43.89 -5.16 -6.16
CA LYS A 87 44.18 -4.96 -4.72
C LYS A 87 43.74 -6.20 -3.94
N LEU A 88 44.72 -6.96 -3.44
CA LEU A 88 44.53 -8.18 -2.67
C LEU A 88 44.68 -7.91 -1.18
N CYS A 89 43.69 -8.27 -0.37
CA CYS A 89 43.67 -7.98 1.07
C CYS A 89 43.33 -9.23 1.90
N VAL A 90 43.62 -9.19 3.19
CA VAL A 90 43.18 -10.24 4.13
C VAL A 90 41.67 -10.20 4.32
N LYS A 91 41.07 -11.29 4.84
CA LYS A 91 39.61 -11.41 4.96
C LYS A 91 38.95 -10.24 5.71
N LYS A 92 39.57 -9.75 6.78
CA LYS A 92 39.10 -8.59 7.56
C LYS A 92 39.27 -7.26 6.84
N GLY A 93 40.19 -7.19 5.87
CA GLY A 93 40.42 -6.03 5.01
C GLY A 93 39.38 -5.86 3.90
N LYS A 94 38.46 -6.83 3.73
CA LYS A 94 37.28 -6.76 2.84
C LYS A 94 36.20 -5.81 3.37
N TRP A 95 36.61 -4.69 3.95
CA TRP A 95 35.69 -3.71 4.48
C TRP A 95 35.23 -2.79 3.36
N GLN A 96 33.92 -2.67 3.22
CA GLN A 96 33.26 -1.68 2.37
C GLN A 96 32.16 -1.05 3.22
N GLY A 97 32.15 0.28 3.29
CA GLY A 97 31.05 1.01 3.92
C GLY A 97 29.74 0.76 3.19
N GLU A 98 28.62 0.80 3.93
CA GLU A 98 27.27 0.64 3.38
C GLU A 98 27.07 1.56 2.16
N ILE A 99 26.83 0.95 0.99
CA ILE A 99 26.53 1.70 -0.25
C ILE A 99 25.03 1.90 -0.31
N LYS A 100 24.61 3.14 -0.09
CA LYS A 100 23.19 3.51 -0.14
C LYS A 100 22.77 3.87 -1.55
N ASN A 101 21.63 3.34 -1.98
CA ASN A 101 21.02 3.75 -3.24
C ASN A 101 20.32 5.11 -3.06
N LYS A 102 21.08 6.19 -3.31
CA LYS A 102 20.58 7.57 -3.22
C LYS A 102 19.44 7.85 -4.20
N ALA A 103 19.39 7.13 -5.32
CA ALA A 103 18.37 7.31 -6.34
C ALA A 103 16.99 6.83 -5.89
N LEU A 104 16.90 5.89 -4.93
CA LEU A 104 15.60 5.43 -4.40
C LEU A 104 14.95 6.42 -3.42
N LYS A 105 15.70 7.39 -2.89
CA LYS A 105 15.17 8.33 -1.90
C LYS A 105 14.02 9.14 -2.50
N GLY A 106 12.83 8.97 -1.93
CA GLY A 106 11.62 9.69 -2.33
C GLY A 106 10.97 9.16 -3.60
N VAL A 107 11.45 8.05 -4.17
CA VAL A 107 10.90 7.49 -5.40
C VAL A 107 9.63 6.68 -5.10
N PRO A 108 8.52 6.95 -5.81
CA PRO A 108 7.37 6.07 -5.83
C PRO A 108 7.51 5.04 -6.96
N LEU A 109 7.61 3.77 -6.63
CA LEU A 109 7.53 2.68 -7.60
C LEU A 109 6.08 2.23 -7.76
N GLU A 110 5.59 2.16 -8.99
CA GLU A 110 4.25 1.63 -9.26
C GLU A 110 4.24 0.10 -9.31
N GLY A 111 3.15 -0.48 -8.84
CA GLY A 111 2.90 -1.91 -8.93
C GLY A 111 1.43 -2.25 -8.75
N LYS A 112 1.12 -3.54 -8.93
CA LYS A 112 -0.20 -4.12 -8.70
C LYS A 112 -0.21 -4.93 -7.42
N VAL A 113 -1.30 -4.85 -6.68
CA VAL A 113 -1.53 -5.69 -5.51
C VAL A 113 -1.79 -7.12 -5.96
N ILE A 114 -1.03 -8.07 -5.43
CA ILE A 114 -1.21 -9.51 -5.71
C ILE A 114 -1.78 -10.28 -4.52
N ALA A 115 -1.58 -9.78 -3.29
CA ALA A 115 -2.22 -10.33 -2.10
C ALA A 115 -2.43 -9.27 -1.02
N VAL A 116 -3.40 -9.51 -0.15
CA VAL A 116 -3.79 -8.60 0.95
C VAL A 116 -3.92 -9.40 2.24
N GLN A 117 -3.30 -8.93 3.32
CA GLN A 117 -3.44 -9.51 4.66
C GLN A 117 -3.35 -8.42 5.72
N LYS A 118 -4.40 -8.25 6.54
CA LYS A 118 -4.46 -7.19 7.57
C LYS A 118 -4.11 -5.82 6.98
N GLU A 119 -3.06 -5.16 7.48
CA GLU A 119 -2.56 -3.87 7.00
C GLU A 119 -1.36 -4.00 6.04
N GLN A 120 -1.21 -5.16 5.40
CA GLN A 120 -0.10 -5.47 4.51
C GLN A 120 -0.59 -5.93 3.14
N VAL A 121 0.23 -5.64 2.13
CA VAL A 121 0.00 -6.05 0.75
C VAL A 121 1.29 -6.63 0.16
N LYS A 122 1.13 -7.62 -0.72
CA LYS A 122 2.19 -8.04 -1.64
C LYS A 122 1.99 -7.34 -2.97
N LEU A 123 3.08 -6.94 -3.60
CA LEU A 123 3.06 -6.21 -4.85
C LEU A 123 3.82 -6.96 -5.93
N HIS A 124 3.34 -6.87 -7.16
CA HIS A 124 4.13 -7.05 -8.37
C HIS A 124 4.47 -5.66 -8.89
N LEU A 125 5.74 -5.24 -8.77
CA LEU A 125 6.17 -3.92 -9.24
C LEU A 125 6.30 -3.93 -10.77
N ASN A 126 6.02 -2.80 -11.40
CA ASN A 126 6.09 -2.68 -12.87
C ASN A 126 7.51 -2.84 -13.42
N ILE A 127 8.53 -2.74 -12.56
CA ILE A 127 9.94 -2.95 -12.92
C ILE A 127 10.32 -4.43 -12.95
N ASP A 128 9.49 -5.30 -12.37
CA ASP A 128 9.73 -6.74 -12.34
C ASP A 128 9.04 -7.37 -13.55
N GLU A 129 9.73 -8.26 -14.27
CA GLU A 129 9.11 -9.02 -15.37
C GLU A 129 8.09 -10.04 -14.83
N LYS A 130 8.41 -10.66 -13.69
CA LYS A 130 7.58 -11.66 -13.01
C LYS A 130 7.70 -11.50 -11.50
N GLN A 131 6.61 -11.75 -10.80
CA GLN A 131 6.61 -11.78 -9.34
C GLN A 131 5.65 -12.87 -8.85
N GLU A 132 6.23 -13.95 -8.31
CA GLU A 132 5.44 -14.99 -7.66
C GLU A 132 4.92 -14.49 -6.31
N GLU A 133 3.65 -14.78 -6.01
CA GLU A 133 3.03 -14.35 -4.75
C GLU A 133 3.73 -14.96 -3.54
N SER A 134 4.14 -16.23 -3.62
CA SER A 134 4.78 -16.95 -2.51
C SER A 134 6.09 -16.33 -2.03
N THR A 135 6.86 -15.72 -2.94
CA THR A 135 8.17 -15.11 -2.67
C THR A 135 8.12 -13.60 -2.50
N ALA A 136 7.00 -12.96 -2.85
CA ALA A 136 6.83 -11.52 -2.73
C ALA A 136 6.86 -11.05 -1.26
N TYR A 137 7.43 -9.87 -1.05
CA TYR A 137 7.56 -9.27 0.28
C TYR A 137 6.26 -8.59 0.73
N TRP A 138 5.94 -8.67 2.02
CA TRP A 138 4.82 -7.97 2.63
C TRP A 138 5.17 -6.52 2.97
N PHE A 139 4.56 -5.58 2.25
CA PHE A 139 4.72 -4.15 2.52
C PHE A 139 3.55 -3.62 3.36
N ASN A 140 3.85 -2.72 4.30
CA ASN A 140 2.83 -2.08 5.10
C ASN A 140 2.05 -1.07 4.24
N TYR A 141 0.72 -1.14 4.30
CA TYR A 141 -0.14 -0.15 3.70
C TYR A 141 -0.37 1.02 4.67
N ARG A 142 -0.12 2.24 4.20
CA ARG A 142 -0.32 3.48 4.97
C ARG A 142 -1.19 4.42 4.14
N PRO A 143 -2.52 4.44 4.37
CA PRO A 143 -3.42 5.30 3.63
C PRO A 143 -3.14 6.78 3.95
N PRO A 144 -3.22 7.70 2.96
CA PRO A 144 -3.05 9.13 3.19
C PRO A 144 -4.05 9.72 4.20
N SER A 145 -5.23 9.10 4.31
CA SER A 145 -6.30 9.48 5.23
C SER A 145 -6.08 9.00 6.67
N VAL A 146 -4.95 8.34 6.97
CA VAL A 146 -4.65 7.74 8.28
C VAL A 146 -5.86 6.89 8.74
N ASN A 147 -6.48 7.22 9.87
CA ASN A 147 -7.58 6.46 10.46
C ASN A 147 -8.97 6.92 10.02
N ILE A 148 -9.08 7.97 9.19
CA ILE A 148 -10.38 8.51 8.77
C ILE A 148 -11.10 7.54 7.83
N MET A 149 -10.33 6.83 6.99
CA MET A 149 -10.87 5.88 6.02
C MET A 149 -9.92 4.69 5.88
N TYR A 150 -10.27 3.59 6.53
CA TYR A 150 -9.60 2.30 6.32
C TYR A 150 -10.17 1.65 5.06
N SER A 151 -9.45 1.82 3.94
CA SER A 151 -9.80 1.23 2.65
C SER A 151 -8.59 0.50 2.10
N MET A 152 -8.51 -0.81 2.36
CA MET A 152 -7.43 -1.63 1.82
C MET A 152 -7.56 -1.71 0.30
N PRO A 153 -6.44 -1.58 -0.44
CA PRO A 153 -6.42 -1.83 -1.88
C PRO A 153 -6.90 -3.26 -2.19
N LEU A 154 -7.69 -3.43 -3.24
CA LEU A 154 -8.10 -4.74 -3.72
C LEU A 154 -6.98 -5.42 -4.52
N VAL A 155 -6.98 -6.75 -4.58
CA VAL A 155 -6.09 -7.50 -5.47
C VAL A 155 -6.34 -7.07 -6.93
N GLY A 156 -5.26 -6.78 -7.65
CA GLY A 156 -5.26 -6.26 -9.02
C GLY A 156 -5.18 -4.74 -9.13
N GLU A 157 -5.45 -4.00 -8.05
CA GLU A 157 -5.41 -2.53 -8.06
C GLU A 157 -3.97 -1.98 -8.11
N SER A 158 -3.83 -0.80 -8.72
CA SER A 158 -2.54 -0.11 -8.86
C SER A 158 -2.23 0.76 -7.64
N VAL A 159 -1.04 0.61 -7.08
CA VAL A 159 -0.56 1.33 -5.89
C VAL A 159 0.86 1.88 -6.09
N LYS A 160 1.31 2.75 -5.18
CA LYS A 160 2.69 3.27 -5.15
C LYS A 160 3.44 2.77 -3.91
N LEU A 161 4.55 2.07 -4.12
CA LEU A 161 5.53 1.76 -3.09
C LEU A 161 6.50 2.93 -2.94
N TYR A 162 6.45 3.62 -1.80
CA TYR A 162 7.24 4.80 -1.51
C TYR A 162 8.43 4.47 -0.60
N PHE A 163 9.61 4.96 -0.97
CA PHE A 163 10.85 4.83 -0.21
C PHE A 163 11.17 6.16 0.50
N PRO A 164 10.96 6.29 1.83
CA PRO A 164 11.12 7.56 2.53
C PRO A 164 12.54 8.10 2.52
N ASN A 165 13.54 7.21 2.63
CA ASN A 165 14.94 7.61 2.63
C ASN A 165 15.86 6.52 2.06
N GLN A 166 17.13 6.89 1.96
CA GLN A 166 18.22 6.08 1.43
C GLN A 166 18.78 5.05 2.44
N ASN A 167 18.30 5.03 3.69
CA ASN A 167 18.86 4.23 4.79
C ASN A 167 18.17 2.87 4.95
N SER A 168 17.55 2.33 3.88
CA SER A 168 16.84 1.04 3.89
C SER A 168 15.62 0.96 4.83
N ASP A 169 15.05 2.11 5.22
CA ASP A 169 13.79 2.13 5.95
C ASP A 169 12.71 1.38 5.15
N ILE A 170 11.86 0.67 5.88
CA ILE A 170 10.84 -0.20 5.28
C ILE A 170 9.95 0.65 4.36
N PRO A 171 9.94 0.38 3.04
CA PRO A 171 9.11 1.14 2.13
C PRO A 171 7.64 0.89 2.44
N ILE A 172 6.82 1.91 2.17
CA ILE A 172 5.41 1.91 2.52
C ILE A 172 4.55 2.01 1.27
N VAL A 173 3.43 1.28 1.26
CA VAL A 173 2.45 1.41 0.19
C VAL A 173 1.55 2.58 0.49
N THR A 174 1.54 3.53 -0.43
CA THR A 174 0.80 4.78 -0.34
C THR A 174 -0.31 4.79 -1.38
N GLY A 175 -1.56 4.88 -0.91
CA GLY A 175 -2.76 5.08 -1.74
C GLY A 175 -2.94 4.10 -2.91
N CYS A 176 -4.00 4.33 -3.69
CA CYS A 176 -4.20 3.70 -5.00
C CYS A 176 -4.17 4.80 -6.07
N ILE A 177 -3.68 4.47 -7.27
CA ILE A 177 -3.77 5.36 -8.42
C ILE A 177 -4.98 4.94 -9.24
N ARG A 178 -5.94 5.84 -9.41
CA ARG A 178 -7.06 5.60 -10.32
C ARG A 178 -6.55 5.68 -11.77
N LYS A 179 -6.61 4.57 -12.49
CA LYS A 179 -6.18 4.49 -13.91
C LYS A 179 -7.34 4.49 -14.92
N ASN A 180 -8.59 4.48 -14.45
CA ASN A 180 -9.79 4.44 -15.30
C ASN A 180 -10.51 5.80 -15.38
N GLY A 181 -9.81 6.92 -15.14
CA GLY A 181 -10.43 8.25 -15.18
C GLY A 181 -11.08 8.58 -16.53
N GLU A 182 -10.43 8.20 -17.63
CA GLU A 182 -10.92 8.44 -18.99
C GLU A 182 -12.16 7.62 -19.36
N THR A 183 -12.32 6.43 -18.76
CA THR A 183 -13.42 5.51 -19.07
C THR A 183 -14.53 5.51 -18.02
N CYS A 184 -14.26 6.00 -16.82
CA CYS A 184 -15.24 6.05 -15.75
C CYS A 184 -16.09 7.32 -15.83
N ALA A 185 -17.21 7.21 -16.56
CA ALA A 185 -18.20 8.29 -16.69
C ALA A 185 -18.66 8.88 -15.34
N GLN A 186 -18.75 8.05 -14.30
CA GLN A 186 -19.16 8.50 -12.96
C GLN A 186 -18.19 9.50 -12.34
N THR A 187 -16.88 9.43 -12.66
CA THR A 187 -15.86 10.34 -12.13
C THR A 187 -15.34 11.33 -13.18
N ALA A 188 -16.04 11.47 -14.31
CA ALA A 188 -15.66 12.39 -15.38
C ALA A 188 -15.83 13.87 -14.97
N ASP A 189 -16.82 14.16 -14.13
CA ASP A 189 -17.09 15.49 -13.59
C ASP A 189 -16.55 15.60 -12.15
N SER A 190 -15.61 16.53 -11.95
CA SER A 190 -14.92 16.76 -10.68
C SER A 190 -15.79 17.39 -9.60
N ALA A 191 -16.95 17.97 -9.97
CA ALA A 191 -17.94 18.46 -9.00
C ALA A 191 -18.64 17.30 -8.26
N ASN A 192 -18.62 16.09 -8.83
CA ASN A 192 -19.27 14.92 -8.27
C ASN A 192 -18.27 14.07 -7.48
N ARG A 193 -18.57 13.81 -6.21
CA ARG A 193 -17.70 13.03 -5.32
C ARG A 193 -18.39 11.75 -4.90
N TYR A 194 -17.69 10.63 -5.02
CA TYR A 194 -18.22 9.31 -4.70
C TYR A 194 -17.25 8.54 -3.82
N LEU A 195 -17.81 7.80 -2.86
CA LEU A 195 -17.11 6.70 -2.18
C LEU A 195 -17.91 5.43 -2.44
N GLN A 196 -17.30 4.47 -3.14
CA GLN A 196 -17.95 3.21 -3.52
C GLN A 196 -17.09 2.02 -3.15
N THR A 197 -17.74 0.93 -2.77
CA THR A 197 -17.12 -0.38 -2.50
C THR A 197 -17.51 -1.39 -3.58
N GLU A 198 -16.69 -2.43 -3.75
CA GLU A 198 -16.92 -3.60 -4.62
C GLU A 198 -18.21 -4.37 -4.29
N HIS A 199 -18.75 -4.18 -3.08
CA HIS A 199 -20.03 -4.73 -2.64
C HIS A 199 -21.25 -3.90 -3.10
N GLY A 200 -21.03 -2.76 -3.76
CA GLY A 200 -22.09 -1.91 -4.31
C GLY A 200 -22.64 -0.87 -3.32
N ASN A 201 -22.02 -0.71 -2.15
CA ASN A 201 -22.34 0.41 -1.26
C ASN A 201 -21.73 1.69 -1.82
N GLU A 202 -22.47 2.78 -1.76
CA GLU A 202 -22.10 4.07 -2.36
C GLU A 202 -22.55 5.22 -1.45
N ILE A 203 -21.65 6.17 -1.23
CA ILE A 203 -21.97 7.52 -0.77
C ILE A 203 -21.69 8.45 -1.95
N ALA A 204 -22.69 9.20 -2.39
CA ALA A 204 -22.57 10.16 -3.48
C ALA A 204 -22.89 11.57 -2.97
N MET A 205 -21.92 12.48 -3.14
CA MET A 205 -22.00 13.91 -2.84
C MET A 205 -21.93 14.67 -4.15
N LEU A 206 -23.09 15.09 -4.64
CA LEU A 206 -23.27 15.85 -5.88
C LEU A 206 -23.67 17.29 -5.54
N PRO A 207 -23.51 18.27 -6.44
CA PRO A 207 -23.81 19.67 -6.16
C PRO A 207 -25.20 19.94 -5.57
N GLU A 208 -26.23 19.22 -6.02
CA GLU A 208 -27.63 19.39 -5.58
C GLU A 208 -28.17 18.18 -4.77
N SER A 209 -27.32 17.21 -4.40
CA SER A 209 -27.79 16.03 -3.66
C SER A 209 -26.73 15.28 -2.89
N LEU A 210 -27.15 14.71 -1.75
CA LEU A 210 -26.40 13.74 -0.97
C LEU A 210 -27.17 12.42 -0.94
N SER A 211 -26.54 11.30 -1.29
CA SER A 211 -27.20 10.00 -1.20
C SER A 211 -26.30 8.91 -0.64
N ILE A 212 -26.92 7.98 0.09
CA ILE A 212 -26.31 6.75 0.59
C ILE A 212 -27.12 5.60 0.02
N LYS A 213 -26.47 4.68 -0.70
CA LYS A 213 -27.08 3.51 -1.32
C LYS A 213 -26.36 2.26 -0.87
N ALA A 214 -27.11 1.18 -0.63
CA ALA A 214 -26.56 -0.09 -0.20
C ALA A 214 -26.87 -1.23 -1.18
N GLY A 215 -25.87 -2.09 -1.37
CA GLY A 215 -25.94 -3.30 -2.18
C GLY A 215 -25.91 -3.07 -3.70
N LYS A 216 -25.52 -4.12 -4.44
CA LYS A 216 -25.33 -4.08 -5.89
C LYS A 216 -26.55 -3.60 -6.70
N ARG A 217 -27.77 -3.89 -6.24
CA ARG A 217 -29.01 -3.46 -6.92
C ARG A 217 -29.45 -2.03 -6.56
N LYS A 218 -28.76 -1.37 -5.61
CA LYS A 218 -29.05 0.01 -5.15
C LYS A 218 -30.52 0.22 -4.76
N THR A 219 -31.18 -0.80 -4.19
CA THR A 219 -32.61 -0.79 -3.84
C THR A 219 -32.91 -0.28 -2.42
N LEU A 220 -31.87 -0.12 -1.59
CA LEU A 220 -31.94 0.52 -0.28
C LEU A 220 -31.20 1.85 -0.36
N SER A 221 -31.87 2.96 -0.06
CA SER A 221 -31.28 4.29 -0.21
C SER A 221 -31.86 5.33 0.75
N ILE A 222 -31.01 6.27 1.14
CA ILE A 222 -31.37 7.57 1.74
C ILE A 222 -30.87 8.65 0.79
N THR A 223 -31.69 9.64 0.48
CA THR A 223 -31.33 10.72 -0.45
C THR A 223 -31.86 12.05 0.05
N PHE A 224 -31.00 13.06 0.05
CA PHE A 224 -31.29 14.46 0.28
C PHE A 224 -31.09 15.18 -1.04
N ASN A 225 -32.10 15.89 -1.53
CA ASN A 225 -32.05 16.60 -2.80
C ASN A 225 -32.76 17.93 -2.67
N ASP A 226 -32.16 18.99 -3.20
CA ASP A 226 -32.66 20.36 -2.99
C ASP A 226 -34.03 20.61 -3.63
N LYS A 227 -34.34 19.92 -4.73
CA LYS A 227 -35.59 20.08 -5.48
C LYS A 227 -36.72 19.21 -4.94
N THR A 228 -36.40 17.99 -4.51
CA THR A 228 -37.41 16.97 -4.17
C THR A 228 -37.49 16.66 -2.68
N GLY A 229 -36.51 17.09 -1.88
CA GLY A 229 -36.44 16.88 -0.45
C GLY A 229 -35.78 15.55 -0.06
N VAL A 230 -36.20 15.00 1.09
CA VAL A 230 -35.59 13.80 1.69
C VAL A 230 -36.40 12.55 1.35
N HIS A 231 -35.72 11.52 0.84
CA HIS A 231 -36.31 10.24 0.43
C HIS A 231 -35.64 9.06 1.14
N LEU A 232 -36.43 8.20 1.77
CA LEU A 232 -36.00 6.93 2.34
C LEU A 232 -36.71 5.80 1.58
N LYS A 233 -35.94 4.89 0.99
CA LYS A 233 -36.47 3.78 0.19
C LYS A 233 -35.87 2.47 0.65
N SER A 234 -36.71 1.47 0.89
CA SER A 234 -36.32 0.10 1.18
C SER A 234 -37.17 -0.87 0.35
N HIS A 235 -36.55 -1.96 -0.10
CA HIS A 235 -37.24 -3.08 -0.74
C HIS A 235 -37.73 -4.13 0.28
N LYS A 236 -37.37 -3.96 1.56
CA LYS A 236 -37.86 -4.73 2.71
C LYS A 236 -38.57 -3.78 3.68
N GLY A 237 -38.95 -4.28 4.86
CA GLY A 237 -39.55 -3.45 5.91
C GLY A 237 -38.66 -2.25 6.30
N LEU A 238 -39.29 -1.10 6.53
CA LEU A 238 -38.69 0.09 7.13
C LEU A 238 -39.25 0.21 8.55
N LYS A 239 -38.39 0.20 9.58
CA LYS A 239 -38.78 0.31 10.99
C LYS A 239 -38.22 1.62 11.56
N LEU A 240 -39.07 2.39 12.23
CA LEU A 240 -38.71 3.59 12.98
C LEU A 240 -39.08 3.33 14.43
N ASN A 241 -38.09 3.30 15.33
CA ASN A 241 -38.29 3.06 16.76
C ASN A 241 -37.70 4.24 17.52
N ALA A 242 -38.35 4.64 18.61
CA ALA A 242 -37.86 5.62 19.56
C ALA A 242 -38.24 5.16 20.97
N ASP A 243 -37.40 5.46 21.96
CA ASP A 243 -37.64 5.09 23.36
C ASP A 243 -38.78 5.92 23.98
N GLU A 244 -38.93 7.16 23.52
CA GLU A 244 -39.97 8.08 23.97
C GLU A 244 -41.04 8.30 22.89
N GLU A 245 -40.76 9.16 21.91
CA GLU A 245 -41.76 9.57 20.91
C GLU A 245 -41.20 9.72 19.49
N ILE A 246 -42.09 9.55 18.50
CA ILE A 246 -41.84 9.87 17.10
C ILE A 246 -42.85 10.95 16.70
N ILE A 247 -42.36 12.18 16.45
CA ILE A 247 -43.19 13.30 16.05
C ILE A 247 -43.03 13.61 14.55
N ILE A 248 -44.13 13.65 13.81
CA ILE A 248 -44.17 14.08 12.40
C ILE A 248 -44.92 15.40 12.30
N LYS A 249 -44.20 16.51 12.08
CA LYS A 249 -44.76 17.85 11.89
C LYS A 249 -44.53 18.33 10.45
N THR A 250 -45.56 18.91 9.84
CA THR A 250 -45.50 19.46 8.48
C THR A 250 -46.42 20.67 8.37
N ARG A 251 -46.04 21.67 7.56
CA ARG A 251 -46.81 22.91 7.38
C ARG A 251 -48.12 22.72 6.60
N LYS A 252 -48.18 21.69 5.75
CA LYS A 252 -49.30 21.51 4.81
C LYS A 252 -50.13 20.28 5.11
N ARG A 253 -49.55 19.09 4.98
CA ARG A 253 -50.27 17.82 5.15
C ARG A 253 -49.32 16.64 5.33
N VAL A 254 -49.76 15.64 6.10
CA VAL A 254 -49.17 14.30 6.12
C VAL A 254 -50.00 13.41 5.21
N LYS A 255 -49.36 12.68 4.28
CA LYS A 255 -50.05 11.73 3.39
C LYS A 255 -49.47 10.34 3.60
N ILE A 256 -50.26 9.45 4.20
CA ILE A 256 -49.91 8.05 4.38
C ILE A 256 -50.67 7.22 3.34
N LYS A 257 -49.96 6.41 2.56
CA LYS A 257 -50.54 5.49 1.58
C LYS A 257 -50.02 4.09 1.88
N ALA A 258 -50.92 3.12 1.92
CA ALA A 258 -50.61 1.70 1.99
C ALA A 258 -51.34 0.96 0.87
N HIS A 259 -50.71 -0.07 0.31
CA HIS A 259 -51.34 -0.88 -0.75
C HIS A 259 -52.43 -1.80 -0.17
N SER A 260 -52.15 -2.44 0.96
CA SER A 260 -53.05 -3.45 1.55
C SER A 260 -53.72 -2.95 2.83
N GLN A 261 -52.95 -2.53 3.83
CA GLN A 261 -53.51 -2.15 5.13
C GLN A 261 -52.64 -1.11 5.85
N LEU A 262 -53.29 -0.31 6.70
CA LEU A 262 -52.68 0.55 7.70
C LEU A 262 -53.19 0.06 9.06
N VAL A 263 -52.27 -0.39 9.92
CA VAL A 263 -52.63 -0.95 11.23
C VAL A 263 -51.89 -0.20 12.33
N LEU A 264 -52.62 0.27 13.33
CA LEU A 264 -52.07 0.80 14.57
C LEU A 264 -52.29 -0.24 15.67
N ILE A 265 -51.20 -0.82 16.19
CA ILE A 265 -51.24 -1.83 17.24
C ILE A 265 -50.40 -1.35 18.41
N LYS A 266 -50.90 -1.52 19.62
CA LYS A 266 -50.11 -1.37 20.83
C LYS A 266 -50.21 -2.62 21.71
N ARG A 267 -49.09 -3.02 22.31
CA ARG A 267 -49.00 -4.16 23.22
C ARG A 267 -49.05 -3.62 24.67
N ASN A 268 -50.05 -4.02 25.45
CA ASN A 268 -50.16 -3.91 26.92
C ASN A 268 -50.45 -2.54 27.59
N LYS A 269 -51.59 -1.87 27.31
CA LYS A 269 -52.35 -0.90 28.17
C LYS A 269 -53.50 -0.24 27.35
N SER A 270 -54.37 0.56 28.00
CA SER A 270 -55.38 1.40 27.34
C SER A 270 -54.74 2.61 26.64
N HIS A 271 -54.99 2.78 25.35
CA HIS A 271 -54.48 3.87 24.53
C HIS A 271 -55.55 4.35 23.55
N GLY A 272 -55.43 5.59 23.08
CA GLY A 272 -56.34 6.18 22.11
C GLY A 272 -55.58 6.85 20.97
N VAL A 273 -56.26 7.01 19.84
CA VAL A 273 -55.86 7.95 18.80
C VAL A 273 -56.61 9.24 19.10
N LEU A 274 -55.90 10.29 19.52
CA LEU A 274 -56.48 11.62 19.67
C LEU A 274 -56.39 12.34 18.32
N ILE A 275 -57.54 12.77 17.81
CA ILE A 275 -57.63 13.58 16.60
C ILE A 275 -58.35 14.86 17.02
N ASP A 276 -57.69 15.99 16.81
CA ASP A 276 -58.27 17.31 17.02
C ASP A 276 -58.81 17.83 15.69
N GLY A 277 -60.13 17.96 15.58
CA GLY A 277 -60.85 18.35 14.36
C GLY A 277 -61.63 17.23 13.66
N ASP A 278 -62.01 17.47 12.41
CA ASP A 278 -62.94 16.61 11.66
C ASP A 278 -62.29 15.34 11.09
N ILE A 279 -63.01 14.21 11.21
CA ILE A 279 -62.62 12.93 10.63
C ILE A 279 -63.57 12.59 9.47
N ASN A 280 -63.01 12.46 8.27
CA ASN A 280 -63.74 12.04 7.07
C ASN A 280 -63.25 10.67 6.57
N ILE A 281 -64.03 9.62 6.76
CA ILE A 281 -63.73 8.26 6.28
C ILE A 281 -64.54 7.99 5.02
N LYS A 282 -63.87 7.69 3.90
CA LYS A 282 -64.51 7.25 2.66
C LYS A 282 -64.05 5.82 2.34
N CYS A 283 -64.97 4.88 2.40
CA CYS A 283 -64.73 3.48 2.04
C CYS A 283 -65.44 3.14 0.73
N ARG A 284 -64.80 2.31 -0.12
CA ARG A 284 -65.44 1.78 -1.33
C ARG A 284 -66.24 0.50 -1.07
N GLU A 285 -65.89 -0.29 -0.05
CA GLU A 285 -66.61 -1.50 0.35
C GLU A 285 -66.82 -1.48 1.88
N LYS A 286 -67.96 -2.04 2.33
CA LYS A 286 -68.58 -1.91 3.67
C LYS A 286 -67.59 -1.72 4.84
N CYS A 287 -67.85 -0.68 5.64
CA CYS A 287 -67.26 -0.54 6.97
C CYS A 287 -67.96 -1.52 7.92
N SER A 288 -67.38 -2.69 8.19
CA SER A 288 -67.91 -3.61 9.20
C SER A 288 -67.45 -3.18 10.59
N LYS A 289 -68.39 -2.73 11.43
CA LYS A 289 -68.17 -2.73 12.88
C LYS A 289 -68.28 -4.18 13.34
N ASN A 290 -67.15 -4.84 13.57
CA ASN A 290 -67.17 -6.02 14.43
C ASN A 290 -67.28 -5.51 15.86
N ASN A 291 -68.44 -5.73 16.48
CA ASN A 291 -68.64 -5.48 17.91
C ASN A 291 -67.63 -6.33 18.70
N CYS A 292 -66.99 -5.70 19.69
CA CYS A 292 -66.22 -6.39 20.72
C CYS A 292 -67.14 -7.27 21.58
#